data_AF-A0AAE1VPD4-F1
#
_entry.id   AF-A0AAE1VPD4-F1
#
_cell.length_a   1.000
_cell.length_b   1.000
_cell.length_c   1.000
_cell.angle_alpha   90.00
_cell.angle_beta   90.00
_cell.angle_gamma   90.00
#
_symmetry.space_group_name_H-M   'P 1'
#
loop_
_entity.id
_entity.type
_entity.pdbx_description
1 polymer ?
#
loop_
_entity_poly.entity_id
_entity_poly.type
_entity_poly.pdbx_seq_one_letter_code
_entity_poly.pdbx_strand_id
1 'polypeptide(L)'
;MLAKRNQLLALEKGLQIANGRNLYPLELETDSTEAINAILNGHEHSNLVSSCRWLILQGKTQSLKELSVRHNFREGNQIAHRLAKEASSKTLSHKLIMYPRPPVFLLEPLELDKNSTVFCVKIIKENVCNLLARLGNLSVFEDTMLCNMLS
;
A
#
# COMPACT_ATOMS: atom_id res chain seq x y z
N MET A 1 -14.79 -4.85 -9.47
CA MET A 1 -15.27 -3.45 -9.36
C MET A 1 -15.31 -2.92 -7.92
N LEU A 2 -15.99 -3.58 -6.96
CA LEU A 2 -16.08 -3.09 -5.57
C LEU A 2 -14.74 -3.06 -4.82
N ALA A 3 -13.89 -4.09 -4.97
CA ALA A 3 -12.59 -4.16 -4.29
C ALA A 3 -11.65 -3.01 -4.66
N LYS A 4 -11.50 -2.72 -5.96
CA LYS A 4 -10.71 -1.59 -6.48
C LYS A 4 -11.19 -0.24 -5.94
N ARG A 5 -12.51 -0.02 -5.91
CA ARG A 5 -13.08 1.21 -5.36
C ARG A 5 -12.77 1.37 -3.86
N ASN A 6 -12.88 0.30 -3.08
CA ASN A 6 -12.57 0.34 -1.65
C ASN A 6 -11.07 0.62 -1.39
N GLN A 7 -10.19 0.04 -2.21
CA GLN A 7 -8.75 0.33 -2.14
C GLN A 7 -8.44 1.79 -2.46
N LEU A 8 -9.05 2.34 -3.51
CA LEU A 8 -8.88 3.76 -3.86
C LEU A 8 -9.47 4.71 -2.80
N LEU A 9 -10.56 4.34 -2.12
CA LEU A 9 -11.11 5.11 -1.00
C LEU A 9 -10.19 5.08 0.23
N ALA A 10 -9.66 3.90 0.56
CA ALA A 10 -8.68 3.77 1.64
C ALA A 10 -7.42 4.60 1.34
N LEU A 11 -6.97 4.59 0.10
CA LEU A 11 -5.85 5.38 -0.40
C LEU A 11 -6.09 6.89 -0.25
N GLU A 12 -7.23 7.38 -0.75
CA GLU A 12 -7.61 8.80 -0.65
C GLU A 12 -7.61 9.25 0.82
N LYS A 13 -8.20 8.44 1.72
CA LYS A 13 -8.26 8.77 3.15
C LYS A 13 -6.88 8.77 3.79
N GLY A 14 -6.03 7.78 3.48
CA GLY A 14 -4.65 7.74 3.96
C GLY A 14 -3.85 8.98 3.53
N LEU A 15 -3.96 9.37 2.27
CA LEU A 15 -3.30 10.57 1.72
C LEU A 15 -3.82 11.87 2.36
N GLN A 16 -5.14 12.00 2.56
CA GLN A 16 -5.71 13.15 3.27
C GLN A 16 -5.16 13.29 4.69
N ILE A 17 -5.02 12.17 5.41
CA ILE A 17 -4.45 12.14 6.77
C ILE A 17 -2.97 12.53 6.73
N ALA A 18 -2.19 11.96 5.80
CA ALA A 18 -0.77 12.26 5.68
C ALA A 18 -0.52 13.74 5.35
N ASN A 19 -1.27 14.31 4.41
CA ASN A 19 -1.19 15.73 4.05
C ASN A 19 -1.60 16.62 5.22
N GLY A 20 -2.75 16.35 5.83
CA GLY A 20 -3.26 17.15 6.95
C GLY A 20 -2.38 17.13 8.20
N ARG A 21 -1.51 16.13 8.34
CA ARG A 21 -0.55 15.99 9.46
C ARG A 21 0.91 16.21 9.06
N ASN A 22 1.17 16.60 7.80
CA ASN A 22 2.51 16.77 7.25
C ASN A 22 3.44 15.56 7.49
N LEU A 23 2.93 14.34 7.29
CA LEU A 23 3.68 13.10 7.47
C LEU A 23 4.58 12.82 6.26
N TYR A 24 5.69 13.57 6.17
CA TYR A 24 6.63 13.50 5.05
C TYR A 24 8.10 13.43 5.52
N PRO A 25 8.98 12.66 4.83
CA PRO A 25 8.74 11.90 3.60
C PRO A 25 7.81 10.70 3.81
N LEU A 26 7.13 10.26 2.73
CA LEU A 26 6.09 9.23 2.82
C LEU A 26 6.30 8.14 1.79
N GLU A 27 6.21 6.90 2.24
CA GLU A 27 6.15 5.74 1.38
C GLU A 27 4.76 5.13 1.42
N LEU A 28 4.17 4.94 0.25
CA LEU A 28 2.84 4.38 0.11
C LEU A 28 2.93 2.99 -0.51
N GLU A 29 2.49 1.99 0.25
CA GLU A 29 2.45 0.61 -0.20
C GLU A 29 1.03 0.11 -0.40
N THR A 30 0.83 -0.69 -1.44
CA THR A 30 -0.45 -1.36 -1.70
C THR A 30 -0.25 -2.68 -2.42
N ASP A 31 -1.12 -3.65 -2.15
CA ASP A 31 -1.17 -4.95 -2.84
C ASP A 31 -1.99 -4.92 -4.12
N SER A 32 -2.44 -3.74 -4.55
CA SER A 32 -3.28 -3.58 -5.73
C SER A 32 -2.53 -2.97 -6.90
N THR A 33 -2.11 -3.83 -7.83
CA THR A 33 -1.56 -3.42 -9.12
C THR A 33 -2.55 -2.55 -9.91
N GLU A 34 -3.85 -2.83 -9.78
CA GLU A 34 -4.92 -2.04 -10.41
C GLU A 34 -5.01 -0.62 -9.86
N ALA A 35 -4.88 -0.44 -8.53
CA ALA A 35 -4.93 0.88 -7.91
C ALA A 35 -3.70 1.71 -8.30
N ILE A 36 -2.50 1.11 -8.26
CA ILE A 36 -1.26 1.78 -8.69
C ILE A 36 -1.37 2.20 -10.16
N ASN A 37 -1.80 1.29 -11.03
CA ASN A 37 -1.97 1.63 -12.43
C ASN A 37 -3.03 2.71 -12.61
N ALA A 38 -4.16 2.67 -11.91
CA ALA A 38 -5.18 3.71 -12.00
C ALA A 38 -4.64 5.09 -11.63
N ILE A 39 -3.84 5.22 -10.57
CA ILE A 39 -3.33 6.53 -10.12
C ILE A 39 -2.09 7.00 -10.88
N LEU A 40 -1.16 6.11 -11.25
CA LEU A 40 0.11 6.49 -11.89
C LEU A 40 0.09 6.45 -13.41
N ASN A 41 -0.52 5.41 -14.00
CA ASN A 41 -0.35 5.08 -15.41
C ASN A 41 -1.66 5.11 -16.22
N GLY A 42 -2.81 5.23 -15.54
CA GLY A 42 -4.12 4.93 -16.11
C GLY A 42 -4.73 6.09 -16.88
N HIS A 43 -5.63 5.77 -17.80
CA HIS A 43 -6.54 6.74 -18.42
C HIS A 43 -7.91 6.77 -17.73
N GLU A 44 -8.01 6.21 -16.52
CA GLU A 44 -9.25 6.21 -15.76
C GLU A 44 -9.49 7.61 -15.18
N HIS A 45 -10.65 8.18 -15.53
CA HIS A 45 -11.03 9.55 -15.15
C HIS A 45 -12.11 9.59 -14.06
N SER A 46 -12.15 8.58 -13.18
CA SER A 46 -13.09 8.64 -12.06
C SER A 46 -12.67 9.74 -11.07
N ASN A 47 -13.65 10.44 -10.50
CA ASN A 47 -13.40 11.52 -9.53
C ASN A 47 -12.48 11.08 -8.39
N LEU A 48 -12.58 9.81 -7.98
CA LEU A 48 -11.75 9.22 -6.94
C LEU A 48 -10.28 9.07 -7.36
N VAL A 49 -10.02 8.63 -8.59
CA VAL A 49 -8.66 8.55 -9.15
C VAL A 49 -8.06 9.94 -9.27
N SER A 50 -8.84 10.90 -9.79
CA SER A 50 -8.41 12.30 -9.89
C SER A 50 -8.08 12.91 -8.52
N SER A 51 -8.88 12.63 -7.50
CA SER A 51 -8.65 13.05 -6.12
C SER A 51 -7.34 12.48 -5.55
N CYS A 52 -7.11 11.17 -5.70
CA CYS A 52 -5.86 10.52 -5.26
C CYS A 52 -4.64 11.12 -5.96
N ARG A 53 -4.71 11.32 -7.28
CA ARG A 53 -3.63 11.93 -8.06
C ARG A 53 -3.30 13.33 -7.58
N TRP A 54 -4.32 14.14 -7.34
CA TRP A 54 -4.14 15.50 -6.85
C TRP A 54 -3.49 15.52 -5.47
N LEU A 55 -3.92 14.65 -4.54
CA LEU A 55 -3.33 14.55 -3.20
C LEU A 55 -1.84 14.12 -3.25
N ILE A 56 -1.50 13.18 -4.14
CA ILE A 56 -0.12 12.76 -4.40
C ILE A 56 0.72 13.92 -4.94
N LEU A 57 0.20 14.64 -5.94
CA LEU A 57 0.88 15.81 -6.52
C LEU A 57 1.07 16.92 -5.48
N GLN A 58 0.06 17.17 -4.65
CA GLN A 58 0.17 18.11 -3.54
C GLN A 58 1.26 17.71 -2.56
N GLY A 59 1.30 16.43 -2.14
CA GLY A 59 2.35 15.91 -1.28
C GLY A 59 3.75 16.12 -1.85
N LYS A 60 3.95 15.77 -3.12
CA LYS A 60 5.22 15.98 -3.83
C LYS A 60 5.61 17.46 -3.92
N THR A 61 4.63 18.35 -4.12
CA THR A 61 4.89 19.78 -4.36
C THR A 61 5.09 20.56 -3.05
N GLN A 62 4.25 20.31 -2.04
CA GLN A 62 4.24 21.07 -0.79
C GLN A 62 5.38 20.70 0.14
N SER A 63 5.79 19.43 0.14
CA SER A 63 6.70 18.95 1.17
C SER A 63 8.18 19.04 0.78
N LEU A 64 8.51 19.35 -0.48
CA LEU A 64 9.87 19.20 -1.05
C LEU A 64 10.52 17.83 -0.72
N LYS A 65 9.68 16.85 -0.39
CA LYS A 65 10.06 15.55 0.18
C LYS A 65 9.45 14.45 -0.66
N GLU A 66 10.16 13.34 -0.70
CA GLU A 66 9.84 12.21 -1.54
C GLU A 66 8.53 11.55 -1.10
N LEU A 67 7.61 11.38 -2.06
CA LEU A 67 6.47 10.48 -1.95
C LEU A 67 6.62 9.39 -3.01
N SER A 68 6.86 8.16 -2.54
CA SER A 68 6.93 6.95 -3.37
C SER A 68 5.60 6.19 -3.26
N VAL A 69 5.17 5.61 -4.38
CA VAL A 69 4.04 4.67 -4.41
C VAL A 69 4.57 3.37 -4.98
N ARG A 70 4.44 2.28 -4.23
CA ARG A 70 4.99 0.98 -4.59
C ARG A 70 4.01 -0.14 -4.35
N HIS A 71 4.17 -1.21 -5.12
CA HIS A 71 3.49 -2.46 -4.88
C HIS A 71 4.17 -3.24 -3.76
N ASN A 72 3.39 -3.84 -2.87
CA ASN A 72 3.86 -4.87 -1.94
C ASN A 72 2.97 -6.12 -2.07
N PHE A 73 3.47 -7.30 -1.72
CA PHE A 73 2.64 -8.49 -1.65
C PHE A 73 1.56 -8.35 -0.58
N ARG A 74 0.44 -9.06 -0.76
CA ARG A 74 -0.68 -9.03 0.18
C ARG A 74 -0.27 -9.44 1.59
N GLU A 75 0.71 -10.32 1.71
CA GLU A 75 1.32 -10.72 2.98
C GLU A 75 1.96 -9.54 3.71
N GLY A 76 2.70 -8.68 3.01
CA GLY A 76 3.27 -7.44 3.56
C GLY A 76 2.21 -6.38 3.88
N ASN A 77 1.00 -6.51 3.35
CA ASN A 77 -0.12 -5.61 3.62
C ASN A 77 -1.10 -6.15 4.68
N GLN A 78 -0.66 -7.10 5.53
CA GLN A 78 -1.56 -7.81 6.46
C GLN A 78 -2.16 -6.89 7.53
N ILE A 79 -1.41 -5.90 8.02
CA ILE A 79 -1.90 -4.95 9.04
C ILE A 79 -3.09 -4.14 8.50
N ALA A 80 -2.97 -3.60 7.29
CA ALA A 80 -4.06 -2.86 6.64
C ALA A 80 -5.27 -3.77 6.39
N HIS A 81 -5.04 -5.02 5.97
CA HIS A 81 -6.10 -5.99 5.79
C HIS A 81 -6.86 -6.29 7.10
N ARG A 82 -6.14 -6.48 8.22
CA ARG A 82 -6.76 -6.71 9.54
C ARG A 82 -7.55 -5.51 10.02
N LEU A 83 -7.03 -4.29 9.82
CA LEU A 83 -7.76 -3.05 10.12
C LEU A 83 -9.05 -2.94 9.30
N ALA A 84 -8.99 -3.22 8.00
CA ALA A 84 -10.16 -3.19 7.12
C ALA A 84 -11.20 -4.26 7.53
N LYS A 85 -10.75 -5.46 7.89
CA LYS A 85 -11.62 -6.54 8.36
C LYS A 85 -12.33 -6.17 9.67
N GLU A 86 -11.60 -5.62 10.63
CA GLU A 86 -12.15 -5.14 11.90
C GLU A 86 -13.13 -3.97 11.70
N ALA A 87 -12.86 -3.08 10.75
CA ALA A 87 -13.80 -2.03 10.40
C ALA A 87 -15.08 -2.59 9.76
N SER A 88 -14.97 -3.63 8.94
CA SER A 88 -16.12 -4.26 8.28
C SER A 88 -17.02 -5.07 9.22
N SER A 89 -16.46 -5.59 10.32
CA SER A 89 -17.22 -6.35 11.32
C SER A 89 -17.98 -5.46 12.30
N LYS A 90 -17.62 -4.17 12.38
CA LYS A 90 -18.29 -3.19 13.25
C LYS A 90 -19.43 -2.54 12.51
N THR A 91 -20.62 -2.54 13.11
CA THR A 91 -21.79 -1.77 12.67
C THR A 91 -21.64 -0.27 12.91
N LEU A 92 -20.40 0.24 12.88
CA LEU A 92 -20.10 1.64 13.12
C LEU A 92 -20.17 2.39 11.79
N SER A 93 -21.15 3.30 11.73
CA SER A 93 -21.38 4.26 10.65
C SER A 93 -20.08 4.99 10.28
N HIS A 94 -19.67 4.92 8.99
CA HIS A 94 -18.77 5.80 8.20
C HIS A 94 -17.68 6.66 8.88
N LYS A 95 -17.29 6.37 10.12
CA LYS A 95 -16.47 7.22 10.97
C LYS A 95 -15.05 6.71 10.89
N LEU A 96 -14.13 7.62 10.55
CA LEU A 96 -12.71 7.35 10.62
C LEU A 96 -12.32 7.15 12.09
N ILE A 97 -11.76 5.99 12.40
CA ILE A 97 -11.21 5.67 13.72
C ILE A 97 -9.69 5.77 13.62
N MET A 98 -9.10 6.59 14.48
CA MET A 98 -7.65 6.71 14.61
C MET A 98 -7.21 6.10 15.93
N TYR A 99 -6.30 5.14 15.85
CA TYR A 99 -5.72 4.49 17.00
C TYR A 99 -4.41 5.20 17.38
N PRO A 100 -4.35 5.91 18.53
CA PRO A 100 -3.11 6.57 18.96
C PRO A 100 -2.04 5.57 19.43
N ARG A 101 -2.46 4.33 19.72
CA ARG A 101 -1.61 3.18 20.02
C ARG A 101 -2.17 1.96 19.29
N PRO A 102 -1.34 0.99 18.89
CA PRO A 102 -1.83 -0.22 18.25
C PRO A 102 -2.91 -0.91 19.11
N PRO A 103 -4.10 -1.22 18.54
CA PRO A 103 -5.12 -1.98 19.26
C PRO A 103 -4.66 -3.42 19.49
N VAL A 104 -5.21 -4.07 20.53
CA VAL A 104 -4.77 -5.41 20.99
C VAL A 104 -4.72 -6.45 19.87
N PHE A 105 -5.70 -6.45 18.97
CA PHE A 105 -5.78 -7.40 17.84
C PHE A 105 -4.69 -7.22 16.77
N LEU A 106 -3.92 -6.13 16.84
CA LEU A 106 -2.78 -5.86 15.96
C LEU A 106 -1.43 -6.02 16.64
N LEU A 107 -1.35 -6.21 17.96
CA LEU A 107 -0.06 -6.24 18.66
C LEU A 107 0.87 -7.33 18.11
N GLU A 108 0.41 -8.58 18.08
CA GLU A 108 1.21 -9.69 17.55
C GLU A 108 1.53 -9.54 16.06
N PRO A 109 0.55 -9.27 15.16
CA PRO A 109 0.84 -9.04 13.75
C PRO A 109 1.83 -7.90 13.50
N LEU A 110 1.73 -6.81 14.26
CA LEU A 110 2.59 -5.64 14.12
C LEU A 110 4.02 -5.93 14.58
N GLU A 111 4.20 -6.72 15.65
CA GLU A 111 5.53 -7.15 16.08
C GLU A 111 6.17 -8.09 15.05
N LEU A 112 5.40 -9.00 14.44
CA LEU A 112 5.90 -9.87 13.36
C LEU A 112 6.33 -9.07 12.13
N ASP A 113 5.51 -8.09 11.74
CA ASP A 113 5.74 -7.17 10.62
C ASP A 113 7.00 -6.31 10.85
N LYS A 114 7.10 -5.71 12.04
CA LYS A 114 8.25 -4.88 12.45
C LYS A 114 9.56 -5.66 12.48
N ASN A 115 9.53 -6.90 12.92
CA ASN A 115 10.72 -7.74 13.01
C ASN A 115 11.06 -8.43 11.67
N SER A 116 10.30 -8.16 10.60
CA SER A 116 10.46 -8.78 9.27
C SER A 116 10.55 -10.31 9.34
N THR A 117 9.84 -10.93 10.28
CA THR A 117 9.96 -12.36 10.58
C THR A 117 9.15 -13.24 9.63
N VAL A 118 8.35 -12.65 8.75
CA VAL A 118 7.48 -13.36 7.80
C VAL A 118 8.13 -13.38 6.42
N PHE A 119 8.89 -14.44 6.14
CA PHE A 119 9.39 -14.73 4.80
C PHE A 119 8.39 -15.65 4.07
N CYS A 120 7.86 -15.19 2.94
CA CYS A 120 7.07 -16.02 2.05
C CYS A 120 7.77 -16.07 0.68
N VAL A 121 8.39 -17.20 0.37
CA VAL A 121 8.97 -17.43 -0.95
C VAL A 121 7.87 -17.87 -1.90
N LYS A 122 7.69 -17.12 -2.99
CA LYS A 122 6.71 -17.44 -4.05
C LYS A 122 7.41 -17.53 -5.39
N ILE A 123 7.30 -18.69 -6.03
CA ILE A 123 7.71 -18.86 -7.42
C ILE A 123 6.62 -18.26 -8.31
N ILE A 124 6.97 -17.21 -9.04
CA ILE A 124 6.09 -16.53 -9.99
C ILE A 124 6.70 -16.51 -11.38
N LYS A 125 5.86 -16.33 -12.41
CA LYS A 125 6.34 -16.21 -13.79
C LYS A 125 7.17 -14.94 -13.96
N GLU A 126 8.19 -15.00 -14.83
CA GLU A 126 9.11 -13.88 -15.10
C GLU A 126 8.38 -12.60 -15.53
N ASN A 127 7.35 -12.72 -16.38
CA ASN A 127 6.56 -11.56 -16.80
C ASN A 127 5.83 -10.87 -15.64
N VAL A 128 5.37 -11.63 -14.65
CA VAL A 128 4.74 -11.10 -13.43
C VAL A 128 5.81 -10.46 -12.54
N CYS A 129 6.97 -11.11 -12.37
CA CYS A 129 8.12 -10.57 -11.66
C CYS A 129 8.52 -9.19 -12.22
N ASN A 130 8.72 -9.09 -13.53
CA ASN A 130 9.05 -7.84 -14.22
C ASN A 130 7.97 -6.76 -14.07
N LEU A 131 6.69 -7.15 -14.10
CA LEU A 131 5.58 -6.23 -13.85
C LEU A 131 5.64 -5.67 -12.42
N LEU A 132 5.83 -6.53 -11.41
CA LEU A 132 5.88 -6.13 -10.01
C LEU A 132 7.09 -5.23 -9.72
N ALA A 133 8.25 -5.56 -10.30
CA ALA A 133 9.45 -4.73 -10.24
C ALA A 133 9.20 -3.33 -10.82
N ARG A 134 8.52 -3.23 -11.97
CA ARG A 134 8.12 -1.94 -12.57
C ARG A 134 7.14 -1.14 -11.72
N LEU A 135 6.37 -1.81 -10.86
CA LEU A 135 5.48 -1.18 -9.89
C LEU A 135 6.20 -0.89 -8.56
N GLY A 136 7.53 -0.98 -8.51
CA GLY A 136 8.35 -0.64 -7.36
C GLY A 136 8.40 -1.69 -6.25
N ASN A 137 7.99 -2.93 -6.51
CA ASN A 137 8.06 -3.99 -5.50
C ASN A 137 9.51 -4.39 -5.24
N LEU A 138 10.01 -4.09 -4.03
CA LEU A 138 11.39 -4.35 -3.65
C LEU A 138 11.66 -5.83 -3.33
N SER A 139 10.65 -6.56 -2.86
CA SER A 139 10.77 -7.99 -2.52
C SER A 139 11.04 -8.88 -3.74
N VAL A 140 10.86 -8.35 -4.96
CA VAL A 140 11.20 -9.04 -6.20
C VAL A 140 12.73 -9.11 -6.41
N PHE A 141 13.47 -8.15 -5.85
CA PHE A 141 14.91 -8.05 -6.03
C PHE A 141 15.71 -8.79 -4.96
N GLU A 142 15.09 -9.14 -3.84
CA GLU A 142 15.78 -9.80 -2.72
C GLU A 142 16.24 -11.25 -3.08
N ASP A 143 15.57 -11.93 -4.01
CA ASP A 143 15.94 -13.29 -4.46
C ASP A 143 16.66 -13.36 -5.82
N THR A 144 16.73 -12.27 -6.60
CA THR A 144 17.52 -12.29 -7.86
C THR A 144 19.02 -12.44 -7.59
N MET A 145 19.47 -12.18 -6.37
CA MET A 145 20.83 -12.48 -5.90
C MET A 145 21.07 -13.97 -5.63
N LEU A 146 20.03 -14.77 -5.36
CA LEU A 146 20.18 -16.22 -5.11
C LEU A 146 20.16 -17.04 -6.40
N CYS A 147 19.39 -16.63 -7.42
CA CYS A 147 19.37 -17.33 -8.71
C CYS A 147 20.69 -17.20 -9.49
N ASN A 148 21.48 -16.15 -9.27
CA ASN A 148 22.77 -15.95 -9.94
C ASN A 148 23.95 -16.69 -9.27
N MET A 149 23.69 -17.47 -8.20
CA MET A 149 24.70 -18.32 -7.56
C MET A 149 24.49 -19.82 -7.83
N LEU A 150 23.57 -20.20 -8.73
CA LEU A 150 23.28 -21.60 -9.09
C LEU A 150 23.33 -21.91 -10.60
N SER A 151 24.03 -21.11 -11.40
CA SER A 151 24.34 -21.41 -12.81
C SER A 151 25.83 -21.63 -13.01
#